data_AF-A0A7X7EZ77-F1
#
_entry.id   AF-A0A7X7EZ77-F1
#
_cell.length_a   1.000
_cell.length_b   1.000
_cell.length_c   1.000
_cell.angle_alpha   90.00
_cell.angle_beta   90.00
_cell.angle_gamma   90.00
#
_symmetry.space_group_name_H-M   'P 1'
#
loop_
_entity.id
_entity.type
_entity.pdbx_description
1 polymer ?
#
loop_
_entity_poly.entity_id
_entity_poly.type
_entity_poly.pdbx_seq_one_letter_code
_entity_poly.pdbx_strand_id
1 'polypeptide(L)'
;DGLGTFTGSDDQYLLFDSPTPRAGSGSSLSWQIMAHGESFDSRRWIVYDGDQNASTGTNLSTGVEIATGVVYDFTIVVDPVARTYDTLISVDGLLAYDSTVLNPDGLGWRTDATEIGGYLCFASRGDEVYDTRAFSLDGVMITQSAYEPIPGDANGDGVVNEADAKVLASNWGLASGTSWAKGDFDGDGKIDARDAAILAANWGATASGTPGESVASVPEPGVFSLLVIGGLGAVAMSRRGRRQQENAC
;
A
#
# COMPACT_ATOMS: atom_id res chain seq x y z
N ASP A 1 11.41 -14.15 33.16
CA ASP A 1 11.11 -13.30 31.99
C ASP A 1 12.31 -12.40 31.74
N GLY A 2 12.87 -12.35 30.53
CA GLY A 2 14.04 -11.51 30.29
C GLY A 2 13.73 -9.99 30.26
N LEU A 3 12.48 -9.60 30.55
CA LEU A 3 11.98 -8.23 30.62
C LEU A 3 11.82 -7.72 32.07
N GLY A 4 12.42 -8.40 33.05
CA GLY A 4 12.24 -8.07 34.47
C GLY A 4 12.67 -6.63 34.86
N THR A 5 13.54 -6.00 34.07
CA THR A 5 13.97 -4.60 34.23
C THR A 5 13.36 -3.67 33.18
N PHE A 6 12.35 -4.11 32.42
CA PHE A 6 11.64 -3.29 31.45
C PHE A 6 10.31 -2.87 32.09
N THR A 7 10.40 -1.88 32.96
CA THR A 7 9.37 -1.46 33.93
C THR A 7 9.28 0.06 34.10
N GLY A 8 10.19 0.84 33.53
CA GLY A 8 10.14 2.30 33.50
C GLY A 8 9.28 2.82 32.35
N SER A 9 8.80 4.06 32.46
CA SER A 9 8.13 4.75 31.34
C SER A 9 9.14 5.22 30.27
N ASP A 10 10.39 5.42 30.69
CA ASP A 10 11.53 5.75 29.84
C ASP A 10 12.19 4.49 29.24
N ASP A 11 11.76 3.30 29.66
CA ASP A 11 12.18 2.03 29.07
C ASP A 11 11.53 1.84 27.72
N GLN A 12 12.34 1.95 26.67
CA GLN A 12 11.85 2.02 25.31
C GLN A 12 12.65 1.16 24.36
N TYR A 13 11.94 0.57 23.40
CA TYR A 13 12.47 0.20 22.09
C TYR A 13 11.81 1.10 21.06
N LEU A 14 12.60 1.60 20.10
CA LEU A 14 12.16 2.56 19.10
C LEU A 14 12.71 2.16 17.74
N LEU A 15 11.83 2.17 16.74
CA LEU A 15 12.18 2.07 15.33
C LEU A 15 11.43 3.18 14.59
N PHE A 16 12.15 4.04 13.88
CA PHE A 16 11.55 5.20 13.23
C PHE A 16 12.43 5.72 12.09
N ASP A 17 11.84 6.51 11.20
CA ASP A 17 12.61 7.29 10.23
C ASP A 17 12.92 8.69 10.76
N SER A 18 13.95 9.34 10.23
CA SER A 18 14.21 10.74 10.61
C SER A 18 14.91 11.51 9.50
N PRO A 19 14.67 12.82 9.35
CA PRO A 19 15.46 13.67 8.46
C PRO A 19 16.90 13.87 8.96
N THR A 20 17.18 13.61 10.24
CA THR A 20 18.51 13.74 10.84
C THR A 20 18.82 12.57 11.77
N PRO A 21 20.10 12.17 11.94
CA PRO A 21 20.46 11.13 12.91
C PRO A 21 20.12 11.59 14.33
N ARG A 22 19.36 10.79 15.07
CA ARG A 22 19.03 11.08 16.48
C ARG A 22 18.72 9.83 17.29
N ALA A 23 18.90 9.95 18.60
CA ALA A 23 18.75 8.85 19.56
C ALA A 23 17.32 8.68 20.11
N GLY A 24 16.36 9.54 19.73
CA GLY A 24 15.00 9.50 20.27
C GLY A 24 13.94 9.95 19.26
N SER A 25 12.71 9.50 19.50
CA SER A 25 11.53 9.91 18.74
C SER A 25 11.19 11.38 19.00
N GLY A 26 10.84 12.12 17.95
CA GLY A 26 10.41 13.53 18.02
C GLY A 26 9.20 13.76 17.10
N SER A 27 8.78 15.00 16.88
CA SER A 27 7.63 15.30 16.01
C SER A 27 7.93 15.22 14.51
N SER A 28 9.20 15.23 14.11
CA SER A 28 9.61 15.26 12.71
C SER A 28 9.83 13.87 12.08
N LEU A 29 9.04 12.87 12.47
CA LEU A 29 9.13 11.50 11.95
C LEU A 29 8.03 11.33 10.89
N SER A 30 8.25 10.55 9.83
CA SER A 30 7.13 10.08 9.02
C SER A 30 6.42 8.93 9.73
N TRP A 31 7.16 7.93 10.23
CA TRP A 31 6.61 6.76 10.89
C TRP A 31 7.39 6.37 12.15
N GLN A 32 6.73 5.63 13.03
CA GLN A 32 7.31 5.19 14.29
C GLN A 32 6.65 3.91 14.80
N ILE A 33 7.48 2.99 15.26
CA ILE A 33 7.12 1.83 16.05
C ILE A 33 7.86 1.92 17.38
N MET A 34 7.16 1.64 18.48
CA MET A 34 7.76 1.70 19.81
C MET A 34 7.20 0.63 20.75
N ALA A 35 7.89 0.39 21.86
CA ALA A 35 7.37 -0.34 23.00
C ALA A 35 7.83 0.35 24.29
N HIS A 36 7.00 0.32 25.33
CA HIS A 36 7.28 0.95 26.63
C HIS A 36 7.20 -0.04 27.79
N GLY A 37 8.03 0.17 28.82
CA GLY A 37 7.98 -0.60 30.07
C GLY A 37 6.68 -0.35 30.84
N GLU A 38 6.42 0.91 31.18
CA GLU A 38 5.22 1.36 31.92
C GLU A 38 4.69 2.68 31.33
N SER A 39 3.90 2.59 30.25
CA SER A 39 3.24 3.71 29.58
C SER A 39 1.94 3.23 28.92
N PHE A 40 1.46 3.93 27.88
CA PHE A 40 0.40 3.42 27.01
C PHE A 40 0.74 2.02 26.48
N ASP A 41 -0.22 1.10 26.61
CA ASP A 41 -0.11 -0.31 26.21
C ASP A 41 1.24 -0.95 26.56
N SER A 42 1.57 -0.92 27.85
CA SER A 42 2.84 -1.40 28.37
C SER A 42 3.15 -2.82 27.91
N ARG A 43 4.44 -3.02 27.59
CA ARG A 43 4.99 -4.30 27.11
C ARG A 43 4.33 -4.83 25.84
N ARG A 44 3.82 -3.93 25.00
CA ARG A 44 3.42 -4.24 23.62
C ARG A 44 4.08 -3.30 22.63
N TRP A 45 4.17 -3.77 21.39
CA TRP A 45 4.49 -2.92 20.26
C TRP A 45 3.33 -1.95 20.00
N ILE A 46 3.67 -0.72 19.65
CA ILE A 46 2.78 0.41 19.49
C ILE A 46 3.18 1.12 18.20
N VAL A 47 2.18 1.50 17.41
CA VAL A 47 2.36 2.34 16.21
C VAL A 47 1.78 3.73 16.47
N TYR A 48 2.14 4.71 15.64
CA TYR A 48 1.73 6.10 15.85
C TYR A 48 0.93 6.66 14.67
N ASP A 49 -0.32 7.01 14.89
CA ASP A 49 -1.15 7.64 13.87
C ASP A 49 -1.05 9.18 13.99
N GLY A 50 -0.27 9.79 13.10
CA GLY A 50 0.02 11.23 13.12
C GLY A 50 -1.03 12.06 12.38
N ASP A 51 -1.11 13.35 12.71
CA ASP A 51 -2.01 14.29 12.04
C ASP A 51 -1.47 14.92 10.76
N GLN A 52 -0.33 14.41 10.25
CA GLN A 52 0.37 14.93 9.07
C GLN A 52 0.74 16.42 9.19
N ASN A 53 0.86 16.96 10.40
CA ASN A 53 1.12 18.39 10.60
C ASN A 53 2.08 18.68 11.76
N ALA A 54 2.87 17.68 12.19
CA ALA A 54 3.84 17.80 13.28
C ALA A 54 3.26 18.27 14.62
N SER A 55 1.92 18.27 14.75
CA SER A 55 1.22 18.95 15.84
C SER A 55 0.77 17.95 16.90
N THR A 56 0.14 16.85 16.49
CA THR A 56 -0.43 15.81 17.36
C THR A 56 -0.55 14.46 16.64
N GLY A 57 -1.03 13.46 17.37
CA GLY A 57 -1.29 12.11 16.86
C GLY A 57 -1.60 11.15 18.00
N THR A 58 -1.93 9.91 17.68
CA THR A 58 -2.44 8.92 18.63
C THR A 58 -1.55 7.67 18.63
N ASN A 59 -1.19 7.20 19.82
CA ASN A 59 -0.59 5.87 19.98
C ASN A 59 -1.68 4.81 19.76
N LEU A 60 -1.41 3.84 18.89
CA LEU A 60 -2.29 2.72 18.66
C LEU A 60 -1.64 1.42 19.16
N SER A 61 -2.41 0.67 19.94
CA SER A 61 -2.02 -0.66 20.39
C SER A 61 -1.99 -1.63 19.22
N THR A 62 -0.92 -2.40 19.08
CA THR A 62 -0.86 -3.50 18.11
C THR A 62 -1.38 -4.81 18.68
N GLY A 63 -1.51 -4.90 20.01
CA GLY A 63 -1.78 -6.16 20.72
C GLY A 63 -0.60 -7.13 20.76
N VAL A 64 0.51 -6.85 20.05
CA VAL A 64 1.68 -7.74 19.98
C VAL A 64 2.59 -7.52 21.19
N GLU A 65 2.68 -8.52 22.05
CA GLU A 65 3.52 -8.45 23.26
C GLU A 65 5.01 -8.52 22.93
N ILE A 66 5.81 -7.73 23.65
CA ILE A 66 7.25 -7.88 23.64
C ILE A 66 7.68 -9.04 24.54
N ALA A 67 8.65 -9.82 24.08
CA ALA A 67 9.17 -10.96 24.78
C ALA A 67 10.63 -11.19 24.42
N THR A 68 11.40 -11.71 25.38
CA THR A 68 12.80 -12.05 25.16
C THR A 68 12.96 -13.36 24.42
N GLY A 69 13.90 -13.40 23.47
CA GLY A 69 14.19 -14.59 22.66
C GLY A 69 13.20 -14.81 21.51
N VAL A 70 12.35 -13.82 21.23
CA VAL A 70 11.40 -13.81 20.12
C VAL A 70 11.95 -12.97 18.98
N VAL A 71 11.74 -13.42 17.75
CA VAL A 71 12.10 -12.66 16.54
C VAL A 71 10.86 -11.93 16.03
N TYR A 72 11.03 -10.63 15.79
CA TYR A 72 10.00 -9.76 15.25
C TYR A 72 10.43 -9.28 13.87
N ASP A 73 9.54 -9.45 12.89
CA ASP A 73 9.70 -8.89 11.56
C ASP A 73 8.77 -7.70 11.39
N PHE A 74 9.35 -6.54 11.09
CA PHE A 74 8.60 -5.31 10.83
C PHE A 74 8.64 -5.01 9.34
N THR A 75 7.47 -4.87 8.73
CA THR A 75 7.32 -4.33 7.38
C THR A 75 6.66 -2.98 7.48
N ILE A 76 7.33 -1.95 6.95
CA ILE A 76 6.82 -0.59 6.89
C ILE A 76 6.71 -0.21 5.42
N VAL A 77 5.51 0.12 4.97
CA VAL A 77 5.25 0.62 3.62
C VAL A 77 4.89 2.08 3.75
N VAL A 78 5.64 2.97 3.09
CA VAL A 78 5.45 4.41 3.21
C VAL A 78 4.93 4.97 1.89
N ASP A 79 3.84 5.72 1.97
CA ASP A 79 3.33 6.52 0.86
C ASP A 79 3.69 8.01 1.08
N PRO A 80 4.66 8.55 0.32
CA PRO A 80 5.05 9.94 0.43
C PRO A 80 4.04 10.93 -0.16
N VAL A 81 3.15 10.49 -1.05
CA VAL A 81 2.14 11.38 -1.65
C VAL A 81 0.95 11.53 -0.72
N ALA A 82 0.39 10.42 -0.25
CA ALA A 82 -0.69 10.43 0.73
C ALA A 82 -0.21 10.87 2.13
N ARG A 83 1.10 10.85 2.36
CA ARG A 83 1.74 11.12 3.66
C ARG A 83 1.19 10.19 4.74
N THR A 84 1.11 8.92 4.38
CA THR A 84 0.69 7.81 5.23
C THR A 84 1.73 6.70 5.22
N TYR A 85 1.56 5.74 6.11
CA TYR A 85 2.34 4.53 6.13
C TYR A 85 1.52 3.37 6.71
N ASP A 86 1.91 2.16 6.35
CA ASP A 86 1.39 0.92 6.91
C ASP A 86 2.46 0.17 7.67
N THR A 87 2.04 -0.58 8.66
CA THR A 87 2.89 -1.42 9.51
C THR A 87 2.31 -2.82 9.61
N LEU A 88 3.12 -3.81 9.28
CA LEU A 88 2.87 -5.20 9.55
C LEU A 88 3.92 -5.72 10.53
N ILE A 89 3.48 -6.47 11.53
CA ILE A 89 4.35 -7.11 12.52
C ILE A 89 4.12 -8.60 12.45
N SER A 90 5.17 -9.36 12.16
CA SER A 90 5.16 -10.81 12.31
C SER A 90 5.99 -11.25 13.51
N VAL A 91 5.53 -12.31 14.17
CA VAL A 91 6.21 -12.92 15.31
C VAL A 91 6.53 -14.35 14.93
N ASP A 92 7.82 -14.70 14.95
CA ASP A 92 8.32 -16.01 14.53
C ASP A 92 7.77 -16.44 13.15
N GLY A 93 7.70 -15.49 12.21
CA GLY A 93 7.24 -15.70 10.83
C GLY A 93 5.71 -15.74 10.64
N LEU A 94 4.91 -15.53 11.68
CA LEU A 94 3.45 -15.44 11.58
C LEU A 94 2.98 -14.00 11.74
N LEU A 95 2.14 -13.51 10.82
CA LEU A 95 1.55 -12.18 10.90
C LEU A 95 0.70 -12.04 12.17
N ALA A 96 1.08 -11.11 13.04
CA ALA A 96 0.46 -10.85 14.33
C ALA A 96 -0.30 -9.51 14.36
N TYR A 97 0.09 -8.56 13.52
CA TYR A 97 -0.57 -7.26 13.36
C TYR A 97 -0.46 -6.77 11.92
N ASP A 98 -1.54 -6.14 11.44
CA ASP A 98 -1.65 -5.54 10.11
C ASP A 98 -2.45 -4.24 10.21
N SER A 99 -1.80 -3.10 9.99
CA SER A 99 -2.48 -1.80 10.03
C SER A 99 -3.49 -1.63 8.91
N THR A 100 -3.31 -2.27 7.74
CA THR A 100 -4.17 -2.05 6.56
C THR A 100 -5.60 -2.51 6.81
N VAL A 101 -5.79 -3.50 7.70
CA VAL A 101 -7.11 -4.01 8.09
C VAL A 101 -7.81 -3.07 9.07
N LEU A 102 -7.05 -2.40 9.93
CA LEU A 102 -7.55 -1.57 11.03
C LEU A 102 -7.67 -0.09 10.65
N ASN A 103 -6.80 0.35 9.74
CA ASN A 103 -6.64 1.71 9.24
C ASN A 103 -6.49 1.62 7.72
N PRO A 104 -7.60 1.39 6.98
CA PRO A 104 -7.54 1.16 5.53
C PRO A 104 -7.06 2.37 4.73
N ASP A 105 -7.12 3.57 5.31
CA ASP A 105 -6.59 4.81 4.73
C ASP A 105 -5.10 5.03 5.07
N GLY A 106 -4.47 4.10 5.79
CA GLY A 106 -3.10 4.19 6.30
C GLY A 106 -2.97 4.97 7.61
N LEU A 107 -1.83 4.83 8.27
CA LEU A 107 -1.46 5.62 9.44
C LEU A 107 -0.84 6.95 8.98
N GLY A 108 -1.31 8.07 9.52
CA GLY A 108 -0.83 9.38 9.12
C GLY A 108 0.61 9.64 9.55
N TRP A 109 1.35 10.39 8.72
CA TRP A 109 2.68 10.84 9.10
C TRP A 109 2.65 11.70 10.35
N ARG A 110 3.68 11.58 11.18
CA ARG A 110 3.81 12.46 12.34
C ARG A 110 4.27 13.86 11.95
N THR A 111 5.14 13.99 10.95
CA THR A 111 5.71 15.25 10.46
C THR A 111 4.81 15.96 9.46
N ASP A 112 5.00 17.27 9.27
CA ASP A 112 4.41 18.09 8.20
C ASP A 112 5.20 18.04 6.86
N ALA A 113 6.31 17.31 6.83
CA ALA A 113 7.17 17.21 5.66
C ALA A 113 6.48 16.44 4.52
N THR A 114 6.91 16.74 3.29
CA THR A 114 6.46 16.09 2.04
C THR A 114 7.42 14.99 1.56
N GLU A 115 8.51 14.76 2.27
CA GLU A 115 9.51 13.73 1.97
C GLU A 115 9.70 12.84 3.21
N ILE A 116 9.98 11.56 2.98
CA ILE A 116 10.32 10.61 4.05
C ILE A 116 11.66 11.01 4.70
N GLY A 117 11.83 10.70 5.99
CA GLY A 117 13.11 10.79 6.65
C GLY A 117 14.18 9.95 5.94
N GLY A 118 15.35 10.56 5.71
CA GLY A 118 16.49 9.91 5.02
C GLY A 118 17.29 8.92 5.87
N TYR A 119 16.96 8.76 7.16
CA TYR A 119 17.65 7.86 8.08
C TYR A 119 16.68 6.85 8.70
N LEU A 120 17.05 5.57 8.68
CA LEU A 120 16.43 4.54 9.51
C LEU A 120 17.14 4.50 10.87
N CYS A 121 16.39 4.75 11.94
CA CYS A 121 16.90 4.80 13.30
C CYS A 121 16.32 3.66 14.13
N PHE A 122 17.21 2.89 14.76
CA PHE A 122 16.86 1.99 15.86
C PHE A 122 17.47 2.52 17.15
N ALA A 123 16.68 2.59 18.21
CA ALA A 123 17.17 3.02 19.52
C ALA A 123 16.52 2.20 20.63
N SER A 124 17.25 2.08 21.74
CA SER A 124 16.71 1.62 23.02
C SER A 124 17.10 2.63 24.09
N ARG A 125 16.19 2.91 25.02
CA ARG A 125 16.45 3.79 26.16
C ARG A 125 16.06 3.08 27.44
N GLY A 126 16.88 3.21 28.47
CA GLY A 126 16.53 2.80 29.83
C GLY A 126 16.76 3.93 30.82
N ASP A 127 16.13 3.83 31.98
CA ASP A 127 16.18 4.83 33.03
C ASP A 127 16.93 4.38 34.28
N GLU A 128 17.15 3.07 34.48
CA GLU A 128 17.86 2.55 35.64
C GLU A 128 19.27 2.03 35.33
N VAL A 129 20.14 2.14 36.34
CA VAL A 129 21.59 1.80 36.28
C VAL A 129 21.84 0.30 36.04
N TYR A 130 20.80 -0.55 36.12
CA TYR A 130 20.90 -2.00 35.95
C TYR A 130 19.95 -2.56 34.89
N ASP A 131 19.35 -1.71 34.08
CA ASP A 131 18.54 -2.17 32.97
C ASP A 131 19.37 -2.99 32.00
N THR A 132 18.97 -4.23 31.83
CA THR A 132 19.59 -5.10 30.82
C THR A 132 18.76 -5.04 29.55
N ARG A 133 19.35 -4.52 28.47
CA ARG A 133 18.77 -4.54 27.13
C ARG A 133 19.65 -5.33 26.20
N ALA A 134 19.05 -6.25 25.48
CA ALA A 134 19.70 -7.00 24.43
C ALA A 134 18.77 -7.03 23.23
N PHE A 135 19.32 -6.64 22.08
CA PHE A 135 18.67 -6.71 20.79
C PHE A 135 19.71 -7.06 19.75
N SER A 136 19.26 -7.66 18.66
CA SER A 136 20.06 -7.92 17.47
C SER A 136 19.19 -7.67 16.25
N LEU A 137 19.80 -7.16 15.18
CA LEU A 137 19.15 -7.05 13.89
C LEU A 137 19.71 -8.18 13.01
N ASP A 138 18.84 -9.07 12.54
CA ASP A 138 19.24 -10.18 11.67
C ASP A 138 19.40 -9.70 10.21
N GLY A 139 18.51 -8.81 9.76
CA GLY A 139 18.58 -8.20 8.44
C GLY A 139 17.82 -6.89 8.35
N VAL A 140 18.22 -6.04 7.41
CA VAL A 140 17.52 -4.82 7.03
C VAL A 140 17.43 -4.77 5.51
N MET A 141 16.21 -4.69 4.99
CA MET A 141 15.94 -4.52 3.56
C MET A 141 15.19 -3.22 3.36
N ILE A 142 15.75 -2.32 2.55
CA ILE A 142 15.11 -1.08 2.14
C ILE A 142 14.99 -1.13 0.63
N THR A 143 13.76 -1.18 0.15
CA THR A 143 13.45 -1.16 -1.28
C THR A 143 12.48 -0.03 -1.55
N GLN A 144 12.78 0.75 -2.59
CA GLN A 144 11.78 1.62 -3.17
C GLN A 144 10.76 0.72 -3.88
N SER A 145 9.50 0.75 -3.45
CA SER A 145 8.43 0.18 -4.26
C SER A 145 8.48 0.90 -5.60
N ALA A 146 8.50 0.16 -6.72
CA ALA A 146 8.41 0.77 -8.03
C ALA A 146 7.06 1.51 -8.08
N TYR A 147 7.10 2.84 -7.93
CA TYR A 147 5.96 3.67 -8.28
C TYR A 147 5.85 3.53 -9.79
N GLU A 148 4.97 2.65 -10.24
CA GLU A 148 4.52 2.60 -11.62
C GLU A 148 3.46 3.70 -11.72
N PRO A 149 3.81 4.89 -12.24
CA PRO A 149 2.84 5.97 -12.36
C PRO A 149 1.67 5.46 -13.20
N ILE A 150 0.46 5.58 -12.65
CA ILE A 150 -0.73 5.20 -13.41
C ILE A 150 -0.85 6.16 -14.58
N PRO A 151 -0.86 5.70 -15.83
CA PRO A 151 -1.03 6.59 -16.97
C PRO A 151 -2.33 7.39 -16.81
N GLY A 152 -2.25 8.72 -16.73
CA GLY A 152 -3.41 9.56 -16.41
C GLY A 152 -3.39 10.20 -15.01
N ASP A 153 -2.57 9.70 -14.08
CA ASP A 153 -2.38 10.27 -12.73
C ASP A 153 -1.34 11.38 -12.83
N ALA A 154 -1.80 12.62 -13.02
CA ALA A 154 -0.96 13.79 -13.21
C ALA A 154 -0.53 14.40 -11.88
N ASN A 155 -1.35 14.29 -10.83
CA ASN A 155 -1.04 14.84 -9.50
C ASN A 155 -0.26 13.85 -8.62
N GLY A 156 -0.17 12.58 -9.04
CA GLY A 156 0.56 11.52 -8.37
C GLY A 156 -0.17 10.93 -7.18
N ASP A 157 -1.45 11.24 -6.97
CA ASP A 157 -2.23 10.83 -5.79
C ASP A 157 -2.64 9.35 -5.81
N GLY A 158 -2.22 8.62 -6.86
CA GLY A 158 -2.51 7.22 -7.02
C GLY A 158 -3.93 6.94 -7.47
N VAL A 159 -4.72 7.95 -7.87
CA VAL A 159 -6.10 7.81 -8.36
C VAL A 159 -6.36 8.68 -9.57
N VAL A 160 -6.56 8.09 -10.75
CA VAL A 160 -6.88 8.86 -11.96
C VAL A 160 -8.30 9.42 -11.89
N ASN A 161 -8.46 10.73 -11.70
CA ASN A 161 -9.76 11.36 -11.50
C ASN A 161 -9.87 12.78 -12.11
N GLU A 162 -10.89 13.54 -11.69
CA GLU A 162 -11.14 14.90 -12.18
C GLU A 162 -9.99 15.88 -11.86
N ALA A 163 -9.25 15.66 -10.77
CA ALA A 163 -8.08 16.44 -10.42
C ALA A 163 -7.01 16.36 -11.52
N ASP A 164 -6.74 15.18 -12.05
CA ASP A 164 -5.77 14.99 -13.14
C ASP A 164 -6.24 15.61 -14.43
N ALA A 165 -7.54 15.48 -14.73
CA ALA A 165 -8.14 16.09 -15.91
C ALA A 165 -7.99 17.62 -15.87
N LYS A 166 -8.07 18.24 -14.69
CA LYS A 166 -7.81 19.68 -14.51
C LYS A 166 -6.35 20.02 -14.74
N VAL A 167 -5.40 19.19 -14.30
CA VAL A 167 -3.96 19.39 -14.56
C VAL A 167 -3.70 19.34 -16.07
N LEU A 168 -4.20 18.30 -16.74
CA LEU A 168 -4.04 18.13 -18.19
C LEU A 168 -4.70 19.29 -18.97
N ALA A 169 -5.93 19.68 -18.60
CA ALA A 169 -6.62 20.79 -19.24
C ALA A 169 -5.89 22.13 -19.05
N SER A 170 -5.26 22.36 -17.90
CA SER A 170 -4.51 23.58 -17.61
C SER A 170 -3.22 23.70 -18.42
N ASN A 171 -2.69 22.57 -18.90
CA ASN A 171 -1.44 22.47 -19.63
C ASN A 171 -1.64 22.14 -21.13
N TRP A 172 -2.89 22.13 -21.59
CA TRP A 172 -3.26 21.74 -22.94
C TRP A 172 -2.54 22.54 -24.03
N GLY A 173 -2.00 21.84 -25.03
CA GLY A 173 -1.32 22.44 -26.18
C GLY A 173 0.12 22.90 -25.90
N LEU A 174 0.68 22.62 -24.73
CA LEU A 174 2.12 22.74 -24.50
C LEU A 174 2.88 21.77 -25.41
N ALA A 175 3.99 22.24 -25.97
CA ALA A 175 4.87 21.47 -26.86
C ALA A 175 6.36 21.61 -26.49
N SER A 176 6.64 22.16 -25.30
CA SER A 176 7.99 22.33 -24.76
C SER A 176 7.92 22.46 -23.23
N GLY A 177 8.86 21.84 -22.51
CA GLY A 177 8.84 21.82 -21.05
C GLY A 177 7.66 21.02 -20.48
N THR A 178 7.17 20.04 -21.24
CA THR A 178 6.19 19.06 -20.80
C THR A 178 6.82 18.09 -19.80
N SER A 179 5.96 17.39 -19.07
CA SER A 179 6.34 16.38 -18.09
C SER A 179 5.09 15.57 -17.76
N TRP A 180 5.28 14.37 -17.21
CA TRP A 180 4.19 13.56 -16.68
C TRP A 180 3.24 14.36 -15.77
N ALA A 181 3.80 15.10 -14.80
CA ALA A 181 3.05 15.94 -13.86
C ALA A 181 2.31 17.14 -14.50
N LYS A 182 2.49 17.35 -15.81
CA LYS A 182 1.74 18.35 -16.58
C LYS A 182 0.71 17.69 -17.51
N GLY A 183 0.73 16.37 -17.64
CA GLY A 183 -0.18 15.61 -18.50
C GLY A 183 0.41 15.16 -19.84
N ASP A 184 1.74 15.01 -19.94
CA ASP A 184 2.41 14.33 -21.07
C ASP A 184 2.65 12.88 -20.67
N PHE A 185 1.65 12.03 -20.94
CA PHE A 185 1.59 10.64 -20.48
C PHE A 185 2.16 9.65 -21.49
N ASP A 186 2.27 10.03 -22.77
CA ASP A 186 2.92 9.22 -23.80
C ASP A 186 4.40 9.59 -24.02
N GLY A 187 4.86 10.70 -23.43
CA GLY A 187 6.24 11.15 -23.46
C GLY A 187 6.65 11.74 -24.80
N ASP A 188 5.70 12.14 -25.65
CA ASP A 188 5.99 12.66 -26.99
C ASP A 188 6.42 14.15 -27.00
N GLY A 189 6.43 14.79 -25.83
CA GLY A 189 6.81 16.17 -25.64
C GLY A 189 5.66 17.17 -25.87
N LYS A 190 4.43 16.69 -25.99
CA LYS A 190 3.22 17.50 -26.15
C LYS A 190 2.15 17.07 -25.15
N ILE A 191 1.16 17.95 -24.98
CA ILE A 191 -0.03 17.66 -24.17
C ILE A 191 -1.24 17.87 -25.06
N ASP A 192 -1.80 16.76 -25.57
CA ASP A 192 -2.86 16.78 -26.55
C ASP A 192 -3.94 15.68 -26.34
N ALA A 193 -4.72 15.41 -27.39
CA ALA A 193 -5.81 14.44 -27.35
C ALA A 193 -5.34 13.00 -27.04
N ARG A 194 -4.07 12.66 -27.28
CA ARG A 194 -3.49 11.37 -26.92
C ARG A 194 -3.38 11.22 -25.41
N ASP A 195 -2.90 12.24 -24.73
CA ASP A 195 -2.81 12.26 -23.28
C ASP A 195 -4.20 12.23 -22.63
N ALA A 196 -5.17 12.99 -23.18
CA ALA A 196 -6.54 12.91 -22.71
C ALA A 196 -7.16 11.52 -22.92
N ALA A 197 -6.80 10.82 -24.01
CA ALA A 197 -7.25 9.45 -24.24
C ALA A 197 -6.61 8.47 -23.25
N ILE A 198 -5.34 8.66 -22.88
CA ILE A 198 -4.67 7.87 -21.84
C ILE A 198 -5.33 8.09 -20.48
N LEU A 199 -5.58 9.35 -20.10
CA LEU A 199 -6.28 9.69 -18.87
C LEU A 199 -7.68 9.08 -18.82
N ALA A 200 -8.45 9.21 -19.91
CA ALA A 200 -9.79 8.64 -19.99
C ALA A 200 -9.79 7.10 -19.96
N ALA A 201 -8.78 6.45 -20.56
CA ALA A 201 -8.66 5.00 -20.56
C ALA A 201 -8.36 4.42 -19.17
N ASN A 202 -7.71 5.20 -18.31
CA ASN A 202 -7.37 4.82 -16.94
C ASN A 202 -8.27 5.47 -15.89
N TRP A 203 -9.39 6.08 -16.29
CA TRP A 203 -10.26 6.79 -15.37
C TRP A 203 -10.73 5.89 -14.22
N GLY A 204 -10.48 6.32 -12.98
CA GLY A 204 -10.79 5.58 -11.76
C GLY A 204 -9.81 4.46 -11.42
N ALA A 205 -8.71 4.31 -12.16
CA ALA A 205 -7.63 3.40 -11.79
C ALA A 205 -6.95 3.88 -10.50
N THR A 206 -6.62 2.94 -9.62
CA THR A 206 -5.95 3.19 -8.34
C THR A 206 -4.64 2.42 -8.23
N ALA A 207 -3.64 3.03 -7.60
CA ALA A 207 -2.35 2.39 -7.32
C ALA A 207 -2.60 1.33 -6.25
N SER A 208 -2.87 0.09 -6.67
CA SER A 208 -3.01 -1.01 -5.73
C SER A 208 -1.62 -1.33 -5.18
N GLY A 209 -1.37 -0.89 -3.95
CA GLY A 209 -0.17 -1.21 -3.18
C GLY A 209 -0.11 -2.71 -2.90
N THR A 210 0.44 -3.48 -3.82
CA THR A 210 0.95 -4.84 -3.57
C THR A 210 1.78 -5.27 -4.76
N PRO A 211 3.10 -5.48 -4.60
CA PRO A 211 3.90 -6.17 -5.60
C PRO A 211 3.41 -7.61 -5.71
N GLY A 212 2.55 -7.86 -6.69
CA GLY A 212 2.23 -9.20 -7.17
C GLY A 212 0.78 -9.62 -7.00
N GLU A 213 -0.10 -9.15 -7.89
CA GLU A 213 -1.05 -10.04 -8.58
C GLU A 213 -1.31 -9.50 -9.99
N SER A 214 -0.69 -10.15 -10.98
CA SER A 214 -1.04 -9.98 -12.39
C SER A 214 -2.36 -10.72 -12.66
N VAL A 215 -3.50 -10.10 -12.36
CA VAL A 215 -4.78 -10.62 -12.88
C VAL A 215 -5.00 -10.13 -14.30
N ALA A 216 -4.35 -10.81 -15.25
CA ALA A 216 -4.72 -10.76 -16.65
C ALA A 216 -6.16 -11.30 -16.81
N SER A 217 -7.15 -10.41 -16.67
CA SER A 217 -8.51 -10.69 -17.12
C SER A 217 -8.52 -10.60 -18.65
N VAL A 218 -8.06 -11.66 -19.31
CA VAL A 218 -8.29 -11.83 -20.75
C VAL A 218 -9.79 -12.04 -20.95
N PRO A 219 -10.51 -11.16 -21.68
CA PRO A 219 -11.89 -11.45 -22.07
C PRO A 219 -11.86 -12.55 -23.12
N GLU A 220 -12.37 -13.73 -22.79
CA GLU A 220 -12.56 -14.77 -23.80
C GLU A 220 -13.66 -14.33 -24.79
N PRO A 221 -13.38 -14.25 -26.10
CA PRO A 221 -14.41 -13.99 -27.09
C PRO A 221 -15.41 -15.15 -27.08
N GLY A 222 -16.69 -14.82 -26.98
CA GLY A 222 -17.79 -15.76 -26.74
C GLY A 222 -17.78 -17.01 -27.62
N VAL A 223 -17.48 -18.16 -27.02
CA VAL A 223 -17.67 -19.48 -27.65
C VAL A 223 -19.10 -20.01 -27.43
N PHE A 224 -19.91 -19.37 -26.59
CA PHE A 224 -21.29 -19.78 -26.34
C PHE A 224 -22.28 -19.53 -27.51
N SER A 225 -21.87 -18.78 -28.54
CA SER A 225 -22.73 -18.52 -29.70
C SER A 225 -22.64 -19.59 -30.80
N LEU A 226 -21.73 -20.57 -30.71
CA LEU A 226 -21.51 -21.55 -31.78
C LEU A 226 -22.16 -22.93 -31.57
N LEU A 227 -22.85 -23.16 -30.45
CA LEU A 227 -23.52 -24.44 -30.17
C LEU A 227 -25.06 -24.40 -30.28
N VAL A 228 -25.67 -23.21 -30.41
CA VAL A 228 -27.14 -23.09 -30.53
C VAL A 228 -27.63 -23.17 -31.98
N ILE A 229 -26.77 -22.91 -32.97
CA ILE A 229 -27.14 -23.01 -34.41
C ILE A 229 -27.05 -24.46 -34.92
N GLY A 230 -26.20 -25.31 -34.33
CA GLY A 230 -26.09 -26.74 -34.70
C GLY A 230 -27.22 -27.63 -34.18
N GLY A 231 -27.82 -27.29 -33.03
CA GLY A 231 -28.84 -28.13 -32.38
C GLY A 231 -30.24 -28.05 -33.01
N LEU A 232 -30.60 -26.93 -33.62
CA LEU A 232 -31.93 -26.73 -34.22
C LEU A 232 -32.06 -27.39 -35.61
N GLY A 233 -30.95 -27.60 -36.33
CA GLY A 233 -30.94 -28.29 -37.64
C GLY A 233 -31.17 -29.81 -37.54
N ALA A 234 -30.70 -30.45 -36.46
CA ALA A 234 -30.79 -31.90 -36.29
C ALA A 234 -32.20 -32.38 -35.86
N VAL A 235 -32.98 -31.54 -35.17
CA VAL A 235 -34.34 -31.88 -34.73
C VAL A 235 -35.37 -31.74 -35.87
N ALA A 236 -35.11 -30.88 -36.86
CA ALA A 236 -35.98 -30.73 -38.02
C ALA A 236 -35.89 -31.90 -39.03
N MET A 237 -34.74 -32.59 -39.11
CA MET A 237 -34.56 -33.71 -40.05
C MET A 237 -35.04 -35.08 -39.51
N SER A 238 -35.10 -35.28 -38.18
CA SER A 238 -35.60 -36.54 -37.61
C SER A 238 -37.12 -36.69 -37.67
N ARG A 239 -37.88 -35.59 -37.88
CA ARG A 239 -39.35 -35.61 -37.98
C ARG A 239 -39.88 -35.84 -39.40
N ARG A 240 -39.05 -35.72 -40.44
CA ARG A 240 -39.46 -35.97 -41.84
C ARG A 240 -39.37 -37.44 -42.27
N GLY A 241 -38.62 -38.28 -41.55
CA GLY A 241 -38.42 -39.70 -41.90
C GLY A 241 -39.50 -40.67 -41.42
N ARG A 242 -40.50 -40.24 -40.63
CA ARG A 242 -41.45 -41.14 -39.96
C ARG A 242 -42.90 -41.08 -40.46
N ARG A 243 -43.17 -40.34 -41.55
CA ARG A 243 -44.53 -40.10 -42.10
C ARG A 243 -44.77 -40.70 -43.50
N GLN A 244 -43.89 -41.56 -44.00
CA GLN A 244 -43.97 -42.15 -45.35
C GLN A 244 -44.04 -43.69 -45.36
N GLN A 245 -44.47 -44.33 -44.26
CA GLN A 245 -44.70 -45.79 -44.22
C GLN A 245 -46.14 -46.20 -43.84
N GLU A 246 -47.11 -45.29 -43.97
CA GLU A 246 -48.53 -45.64 -43.98
C GLU A 246 -49.13 -45.14 -45.29
N ASN A 247 -48.94 -45.92 -46.37
CA ASN A 247 -49.78 -46.01 -47.57
C ASN A 247 -49.02 -46.73 -48.71
N ALA A 248 -49.02 -48.08 -48.70
CA ALA A 248 -48.95 -48.94 -49.90
C ALA A 248 -49.10 -50.41 -49.50
N CYS A 249 -50.18 -51.03 -50.00
CA CYS A 249 -50.47 -52.46 -50.25
C CYS A 249 -50.12 -53.52 -49.19
#